data_AF-A0A4V6PPL6-F1
#
_entry.id   AF-A0A4V6PPL6-F1
#
_cell.length_a   1.000
_cell.length_b   1.000
_cell.length_c   1.000
_cell.angle_alpha   90.00
_cell.angle_beta   90.00
_cell.angle_gamma   90.00
#
_symmetry.space_group_name_H-M   'P 1'
#
loop_
_entity.id
_entity.type
_entity.pdbx_description
1 polymer ?
#
loop_
_entity_poly.entity_id
_entity_poly.type
_entity_poly.pdbx_seq_one_letter_code
_entity_poly.pdbx_strand_id
1 'polypeptide(L)'
;MDSIERKYEIFDRFGQRWTCTIFKNKEYRDAPSFMRIRCRSAGFNKILDSMNNEHTLLKVLHFITVFNETEQMDSYHMKSDYVMNIDRQLDEQ
;
A
#
# COMPACT_ATOMS: atom_id res chain seq x y z
N MET A 1 -19.00 9.29 8.18
CA MET A 1 -17.65 9.88 8.31
C MET A 1 -16.63 8.75 8.49
N ASP A 2 -15.61 8.67 7.65
CA ASP A 2 -14.57 7.64 7.76
C ASP A 2 -13.70 7.87 9.00
N SER A 3 -13.26 6.77 9.61
CA SER A 3 -12.35 6.83 10.74
C SER A 3 -11.05 6.12 10.47
N ILE A 4 -9.98 6.64 11.06
CA ILE A 4 -8.69 5.95 11.08
C ILE A 4 -8.84 4.74 11.99
N GLU A 5 -8.77 3.56 11.40
CA GLU A 5 -8.75 2.29 12.13
C GLU A 5 -7.32 1.96 12.55
N ARG A 6 -6.34 2.27 11.69
CA ARG A 6 -4.94 1.92 11.91
C ARG A 6 -3.99 2.86 11.19
N LYS A 7 -2.82 3.08 11.78
CA LYS A 7 -1.76 3.86 11.17
C LYS A 7 -0.40 3.21 11.44
N TYR A 8 0.37 2.99 10.39
CA TYR A 8 1.74 2.51 10.43
C TYR A 8 2.68 3.60 9.91
N GLU A 9 3.81 3.74 10.57
CA GLU A 9 4.95 4.51 10.08
C GLU A 9 6.08 3.52 9.81
N ILE A 10 6.54 3.48 8.56
CA ILE A 10 7.56 2.55 8.07
C ILE A 10 8.72 3.41 7.56
N PHE A 11 9.92 3.11 8.02
CA PHE A 11 11.14 3.74 7.51
C PHE A 11 11.83 2.76 6.59
N ASP A 12 12.11 3.19 5.36
CA ASP A 12 12.84 2.35 4.43
C ASP A 12 14.36 2.44 4.63
N ARG A 13 15.10 1.65 3.84
CA ARG A 13 16.56 1.58 3.89
C ARG A 13 17.27 2.90 3.55
N PHE A 14 16.57 3.85 2.94
CA PHE A 14 17.10 5.18 2.62
C PHE A 14 16.68 6.24 3.64
N GLY A 15 16.03 5.82 4.74
CA GLY A 15 15.53 6.70 5.79
C GLY A 15 14.26 7.45 5.41
N GLN A 16 13.62 7.12 4.28
CA GLN A 16 12.37 7.76 3.89
C GLN A 16 11.23 7.24 4.76
N ARG A 17 10.35 8.17 5.15
CA ARG A 17 9.18 7.85 5.97
C ARG A 17 7.97 7.58 5.10
N TRP A 18 7.49 6.35 5.15
CA TRP A 18 6.24 5.87 4.59
C TRP A 18 5.16 5.88 5.66
N THR A 19 4.01 6.47 5.34
CA THR A 19 2.82 6.45 6.18
C THR A 19 1.76 5.60 5.51
N CYS A 20 1.33 4.55 6.18
CA CYS A 20 0.23 3.70 5.77
C CYS A 20 -0.93 3.90 6.74
N THR A 21 -2.08 4.36 6.24
CA THR A 21 -3.27 4.62 7.06
C THR A 21 -4.44 3.80 6.53
N ILE A 22 -5.04 2.98 7.38
CA ILE A 22 -6.24 2.20 7.07
C ILE A 22 -7.46 2.95 7.59
N PHE A 23 -8.40 3.16 6.70
CA PHE A 23 -9.67 3.82 6.97
C PHE A 23 -10.79 2.79 6.93
N LYS A 24 -11.69 2.90 7.90
CA LYS A 24 -12.91 2.13 7.96
C LYS A 24 -14.10 3.06 8.06
N ASN A 25 -15.12 2.77 7.27
CA ASN A 25 -16.38 3.48 7.35
C ASN A 25 -17.10 3.07 8.65
N LYS A 26 -17.38 4.04 9.52
CA LYS A 26 -18.07 3.80 10.80
C LYS A 26 -19.57 3.60 10.64
N GLU A 27 -20.15 4.11 9.56
CA GLU A 27 -21.61 4.12 9.33
C GLU A 27 -22.10 2.83 8.66
N TYR A 28 -21.23 2.16 7.93
CA TYR A 28 -21.55 0.93 7.20
C TYR A 28 -20.62 -0.20 7.64
N ARG A 29 -21.14 -1.12 8.46
CA ARG A 29 -20.37 -2.23 9.04
C ARG A 29 -19.69 -3.10 7.97
N ASP A 30 -20.35 -3.27 6.82
CA ASP A 30 -19.92 -4.14 5.73
C ASP A 30 -19.19 -3.38 4.60
N ALA A 31 -19.01 -2.07 4.74
CA ALA A 31 -18.26 -1.32 3.74
C ALA A 31 -16.77 -1.73 3.79
N PRO A 32 -16.13 -1.93 2.62
CA PRO A 32 -14.74 -2.33 2.55
C PRO A 32 -13.83 -1.25 3.16
N SER A 33 -12.79 -1.68 3.87
CA SER A 33 -11.73 -0.78 4.30
C SER A 33 -10.83 -0.39 3.13
N PHE A 34 -10.30 0.83 3.16
CA PHE A 34 -9.30 1.29 2.21
C PHE A 34 -8.05 1.75 2.93
N MET A 35 -6.92 1.65 2.26
CA MET A 35 -5.60 2.03 2.76
C MET A 35 -5.06 3.18 1.94
N ARG A 36 -4.43 4.15 2.60
CA ARG A 36 -3.65 5.20 1.95
C ARG A 36 -2.19 5.03 2.30
N ILE A 37 -1.35 4.90 1.28
CA ILE A 37 0.11 4.85 1.41
C ILE A 37 0.69 6.17 0.90
N ARG A 38 1.55 6.79 1.70
CA ARG A 38 2.19 8.07 1.37
C ARG A 38 3.66 8.06 1.75
N CYS A 39 4.52 8.51 0.83
CA CYS A 39 5.90 8.90 1.10
C CYS A 39 6.12 10.30 0.54
N ARG A 40 6.42 11.28 1.41
CA ARG A 40 6.55 12.69 0.96
C ARG A 40 7.83 12.92 0.18
N SER A 41 8.94 12.31 0.59
CA SER A 41 10.23 12.44 -0.07
C SER A 41 10.22 11.85 -1.48
N ALA A 42 9.56 10.70 -1.66
CA ALA A 42 9.39 10.06 -2.97
C ALA A 42 8.21 10.64 -3.79
N GLY A 43 7.52 11.68 -3.32
CA GLY A 43 6.32 12.21 -4.00
C GLY A 43 5.17 11.20 -4.13
N PHE A 44 5.20 10.10 -3.38
CA PHE A 44 4.24 9.00 -3.50
C PHE A 44 2.99 9.23 -2.63
N ASN A 45 1.80 9.07 -3.22
CA ASN A 45 0.53 9.15 -2.50
C ASN A 45 -0.56 8.38 -3.25
N LYS A 46 -0.99 7.23 -2.73
CA LYS A 46 -2.04 6.40 -3.34
C LYS A 46 -3.04 5.85 -2.32
N ILE A 47 -4.25 5.63 -2.81
CA ILE A 47 -5.32 4.90 -2.10
C ILE A 47 -5.41 3.51 -2.74
N LEU A 48 -5.52 2.49 -1.91
CA LEU A 48 -5.57 1.08 -2.26
C LEU A 48 -6.73 0.44 -1.51
N ASP A 49 -7.35 -0.57 -2.10
CA ASP A 49 -8.24 -1.45 -1.35
C ASP A 49 -7.41 -2.26 -0.35
N SER A 50 -7.93 -2.44 0.86
CA SER A 50 -7.21 -3.13 1.92
C SER A 50 -8.13 -4.03 2.70
N MET A 51 -7.67 -5.25 2.95
CA MET A 51 -8.15 -6.05 4.06
C MET A 51 -7.32 -5.64 5.28
N ASN A 52 -7.94 -5.19 6.38
CA ASN A 52 -7.20 -4.80 7.59
C ASN A 52 -6.59 -6.02 8.31
N ASN A 53 -5.57 -6.64 7.71
CA ASN A 53 -4.92 -7.85 8.20
C ASN A 53 -3.39 -7.79 8.00
N GLU A 54 -2.70 -8.75 8.62
CA GLU A 54 -1.24 -8.87 8.59
C GLU A 54 -0.68 -9.06 7.18
N HIS A 55 -1.42 -9.80 6.33
CA HIS A 55 -1.03 -10.01 4.94
C HIS A 55 -0.92 -8.68 4.17
N THR A 56 -1.82 -7.74 4.42
CA THR A 56 -1.74 -6.42 3.78
C THR A 56 -0.50 -5.64 4.22
N LEU A 57 -0.07 -5.74 5.49
CA LEU A 57 1.17 -5.12 5.94
C LEU A 57 2.39 -5.71 5.22
N LEU A 58 2.45 -7.04 5.04
CA LEU A 58 3.52 -7.68 4.28
C LEU A 58 3.54 -7.22 2.82
N LYS A 59 2.37 -7.09 2.17
CA LYS A 59 2.26 -6.53 0.81
C LYS A 59 2.79 -5.09 0.73
N VAL A 60 2.51 -4.26 1.73
CA VAL A 60 3.02 -2.88 1.82
C VAL A 60 4.55 -2.86 1.96
N LEU A 61 5.11 -3.68 2.85
CA LEU A 61 6.56 -3.77 3.04
C LEU A 61 7.26 -4.25 1.76
N HIS A 62 6.70 -5.26 1.10
CA HIS A 62 7.19 -5.74 -0.18
C HIS A 62 7.14 -4.65 -1.24
N PHE A 63 6.02 -3.92 -1.37
CA PHE A 63 5.90 -2.80 -2.30
C PHE A 63 6.97 -1.72 -2.08
N ILE A 64 7.16 -1.27 -0.83
CA ILE A 64 8.17 -0.25 -0.51
C ILE A 64 9.57 -0.73 -0.91
N THR A 65 9.86 -2.02 -0.70
CA THR A 65 11.14 -2.63 -1.05
C THR A 65 11.34 -2.63 -2.58
N VAL A 66 10.35 -3.09 -3.34
CA VAL A 66 10.41 -3.13 -4.82
C VAL A 66 10.43 -1.72 -5.42
N PHE A 67 9.62 -0.80 -4.90
CA PHE A 67 9.61 0.62 -5.34
C PHE A 67 11.01 1.21 -5.26
N ASN A 68 11.69 0.99 -4.13
CA ASN A 68 13.04 1.44 -3.87
C ASN A 68 14.09 0.78 -4.79
N GLU A 69 13.89 -0.46 -5.22
CA GLU A 69 14.73 -1.12 -6.22
C GLU A 69 14.48 -0.56 -7.63
N THR A 70 13.22 -0.27 -7.99
CA THR A 70 12.86 0.23 -9.32
C THR A 70 13.22 1.69 -9.57
N GLU A 71 13.22 2.55 -8.54
CA GLU A 71 13.75 3.91 -8.65
C GLU A 71 15.25 3.92 -9.00
N GLN A 72 15.97 2.81 -8.78
CA GLN A 72 17.35 2.65 -9.25
C GLN A 72 17.44 2.22 -10.72
N MET A 73 16.36 1.76 -11.36
CA MET A 73 16.41 1.14 -12.69
C MET A 73 15.73 1.89 -13.84
N ASP A 74 14.59 2.57 -13.65
CA ASP A 74 14.03 3.56 -14.60
C ASP A 74 12.62 3.92 -14.12
N SER A 75 12.42 5.17 -13.70
CA SER A 75 11.21 5.64 -13.01
C SER A 75 9.97 5.78 -13.90
N TYR A 76 10.07 5.52 -15.21
CA TYR A 76 9.01 5.78 -16.18
C TYR A 76 8.02 4.63 -16.42
N HIS A 77 8.28 3.41 -15.95
CA HIS A 77 7.50 2.22 -16.34
C HIS A 77 6.86 1.43 -15.19
N MET A 78 6.85 1.95 -13.96
CA MET A 78 6.06 1.34 -12.89
C MET A 78 4.57 1.59 -13.11
N LYS A 79 3.92 0.73 -13.90
CA LYS A 79 2.45 0.66 -13.92
C LYS A 79 1.98 0.29 -12.51
N SER A 80 1.25 1.21 -11.89
CA SER A 80 0.62 1.04 -10.57
C SER A 80 -0.14 -0.27 -10.40
N ASP A 81 -0.63 -0.83 -11.49
CA ASP A 81 -1.45 -2.05 -11.51
C ASP A 81 -0.61 -3.33 -11.45
N TYR A 82 0.72 -3.24 -11.62
CA TYR A 82 1.60 -4.40 -11.56
C TYR A 82 1.86 -4.89 -10.13
N VAL A 83 1.77 -4.00 -9.14
CA VAL A 83 2.17 -4.32 -7.75
C VAL A 83 1.02 -4.95 -6.94
N MET A 84 -0.23 -4.73 -7.31
CA MET A 84 -1.39 -5.24 -6.54
C MET A 84 -2.06 -6.47 -7.17
N ASN A 85 -1.64 -6.90 -8.37
CA ASN A 85 -2.10 -8.16 -9.00
C ASN A 85 -1.35 -9.41 -8.50
N ILE A 86 -0.85 -9.41 -7.26
CA ILE A 86 -0.19 -10.59 -6.67
C ILE A 86 -1.20 -11.73 -6.39
N ASP A 87 -2.51 -11.44 -6.43
CA ASP A 87 -3.56 -12.44 -6.23
C ASP A 87 -4.07 -13.07 -7.55
N ARG A 88 -3.58 -12.67 -8.73
CA ARG A 88 -4.15 -13.13 -10.02
C ARG A 88 -3.44 -14.34 -10.66
N GLN A 89 -2.87 -15.24 -9.85
CA GLN A 89 -2.26 -16.48 -10.33
C GLN A 89 -2.55 -17.72 -9.47
N LEU A 90 -3.71 -17.82 -8.81
CA LEU A 90 -4.07 -19.06 -8.10
C LEU A 90 -5.44 -19.68 -8.41
N ASP A 91 -6.20 -19.20 -9.39
CA ASP A 91 -7.47 -19.85 -9.78
C ASP A 91 -7.66 -19.96 -11.30
N GLU A 92 -6.66 -20.51 -12.02
CA GLU A 92 -6.89 -21.08 -13.35
C GLU A 92 -6.32 -22.52 -13.41
N GLN A 93 -7.24 -23.47 -13.11
CA GLN A 93 -7.32 -24.90 -13.46
C GLN A 93 -6.10 -25.82 -13.32
#